data_AF-A0A6B1FS70-F1
#
_entry.id   AF-A0A6B1FS70-F1
#
_cell.length_a   1.000
_cell.length_b   1.000
_cell.length_c   1.000
_cell.angle_alpha   90.00
_cell.angle_beta   90.00
_cell.angle_gamma   90.00
#
_symmetry.space_group_name_H-M   'P 1'
#
loop_
_entity.id
_entity.type
_entity.pdbx_description
1 polymer ?
#
loop_
_entity_poly.entity_id
_entity_poly.type
_entity_poly.pdbx_seq_one_letter_code
_entity_poly.pdbx_strand_id
1 'polypeptide(L)'
;MGIYRSFVMLALRRPSVIPALLGAGWAFRRRGWYRKPPFLPLPSASFLRWRLDTTYGDPGARPPADEAERFLRWAARMRRGR
;
A
#
# COMPACT_ATOMS: atom_id res chain seq x y z
N MET A 1 10.08 3.40 9.72
CA MET A 1 10.04 2.02 9.19
C MET A 1 8.87 1.17 9.77
N GLY A 2 7.69 1.75 10.05
CA GLY A 2 6.56 1.02 10.66
C GLY A 2 5.41 0.65 9.71
N ILE A 3 5.14 1.49 8.71
CA ILE A 3 3.97 1.35 7.82
C ILE A 3 4.04 0.11 6.92
N TYR A 4 5.22 -0.21 6.36
CA TYR A 4 5.37 -1.39 5.52
C TYR A 4 5.15 -2.70 6.29
N ARG A 5 5.50 -2.74 7.58
CA ARG A 5 5.28 -3.93 8.44
C ARG A 5 3.80 -4.26 8.57
N SER A 6 2.94 -3.25 8.72
CA SER A 6 1.50 -3.45 8.78
C SER A 6 0.94 -4.05 7.48
N PHE A 7 1.41 -3.57 6.32
CA PHE A 7 1.00 -4.13 5.02
C PHE A 7 1.54 -5.53 4.79
N VAL A 8 2.77 -5.82 5.20
CA VAL A 8 3.34 -7.18 5.15
C VAL A 8 2.55 -8.13 6.04
N MET A 9 2.21 -7.70 7.27
CA MET A 9 1.42 -8.50 8.20
C MET A 9 -0.02 -8.72 7.68
N LEU A 10 -0.61 -7.73 7.02
CA LEU A 10 -1.88 -7.88 6.33
C LEU A 10 -1.80 -8.92 5.21
N ALA A 11 -0.75 -8.85 4.37
CA ALA A 11 -0.55 -9.81 3.29
C ALA A 11 -0.35 -11.24 3.81
N LEU A 12 0.37 -11.40 4.93
CA LEU A 12 0.56 -12.70 5.58
C LEU A 12 -0.76 -13.24 6.18
N ARG A 13 -1.60 -12.38 6.78
CA ARG A 13 -2.88 -12.78 7.35
C ARG A 13 -3.96 -13.05 6.30
N ARG A 14 -3.90 -12.36 5.15
CA ARG A 14 -4.94 -12.41 4.10
C ARG A 14 -4.30 -12.45 2.70
N PRO A 15 -3.92 -13.64 2.19
CA PRO A 15 -3.21 -13.74 0.92
C PRO A 15 -4.02 -13.26 -0.29
N SER A 16 -5.36 -13.23 -0.19
CA SER A 16 -6.24 -12.70 -1.23
C SER A 16 -6.05 -11.21 -1.54
N VAL A 17 -5.43 -10.44 -0.64
CA VAL A 17 -5.13 -9.01 -0.87
C VAL A 17 -3.80 -8.78 -1.61
N ILE A 18 -2.98 -9.81 -1.81
CA ILE A 18 -1.66 -9.69 -2.44
C ILE A 18 -1.76 -9.08 -3.86
N PRO A 19 -2.67 -9.53 -4.75
CA PRO A 19 -2.78 -8.93 -6.09
C PRO A 19 -3.20 -7.46 -6.04
N ALA A 20 -4.04 -7.09 -5.07
CA ALA A 20 -4.47 -5.72 -4.86
C ALA A 20 -3.32 -4.83 -4.37
N LEU A 21 -2.52 -5.33 -3.42
CA LEU A 21 -1.30 -4.69 -2.92
C LEU A 21 -0.27 -4.49 -4.04
N LEU A 22 -0.01 -5.52 -4.83
CA LEU A 22 0.92 -5.45 -5.96
C LEU A 22 0.47 -4.41 -6.98
N GLY A 23 -0.80 -4.43 -7.36
CA GLY A 23 -1.34 -3.44 -8.31
C GLY A 23 -1.35 -2.01 -7.76
N ALA A 24 -1.60 -1.83 -6.46
CA ALA A 24 -1.49 -0.52 -5.82
C ALA A 24 -0.03 -0.04 -5.77
N GLY A 25 0.90 -0.93 -5.42
CA GLY A 25 2.32 -0.64 -5.43
C GLY A 25 2.81 -0.26 -6.82
N TRP A 26 2.37 -0.99 -7.84
CA TRP A 26 2.72 -0.71 -9.24
C TRP A 26 2.22 0.65 -9.73
N ALA A 27 0.98 1.00 -9.36
CA ALA A 27 0.37 2.29 -9.73
C ALA A 27 1.07 3.48 -9.07
N PHE A 28 1.46 3.33 -7.80
CA PHE A 28 2.11 4.39 -7.01
C PHE A 28 3.62 4.23 -6.91
N ARG A 29 4.23 3.43 -7.78
CA ARG A 29 5.66 3.10 -7.72
C ARG A 29 6.52 4.36 -7.84
N ARG A 30 7.59 4.43 -7.05
CA ARG A 30 8.59 5.49 -7.21
C ARG A 30 9.40 5.27 -8.49
N ARG A 31 9.68 6.33 -9.27
CA ARG A 31 10.65 6.25 -10.38
C ARG A 31 12.02 5.79 -9.85
N GLY A 32 12.66 4.83 -10.53
CA GLY A 32 13.94 4.26 -10.10
C GLY A 32 13.86 3.27 -8.93
N TRP A 33 12.70 2.64 -8.68
CA TRP A 33 12.53 1.57 -7.68
C TRP A 33 13.53 0.41 -7.88
N TYR A 34 13.92 0.14 -9.12
CA TYR A 34 14.89 -0.90 -9.49
C TYR A 34 16.36 -0.53 -9.21
N ARG A 35 16.65 0.72 -8.84
CA ARG A 35 18.04 1.17 -8.58
C ARG A 35 18.48 0.97 -7.13
N LYS A 36 17.56 0.68 -6.21
CA LYS A 36 17.87 0.46 -4.79
C LYS A 36 17.06 -0.74 -4.25
N PRO A 37 17.67 -1.61 -3.44
CA PRO A 37 16.92 -2.65 -2.73
C PRO A 37 15.80 -2.01 -1.88
N PRO A 38 14.62 -2.66 -1.76
CA PRO A 38 14.38 -4.08 -2.01
C PRO A 38 13.91 -4.42 -3.45
N PHE A 39 14.15 -3.57 -4.45
CA PHE A 39 13.81 -3.81 -5.87
C PHE A 39 12.34 -4.18 -6.13
N LEU A 40 11.46 -3.87 -5.18
CA LEU A 40 10.02 -4.03 -5.37
C LEU A 40 9.42 -2.71 -5.84
N PRO A 41 8.41 -2.75 -6.74
CA PRO A 41 7.66 -1.58 -7.15
C PRO A 41 6.72 -1.14 -6.01
N LEU A 42 7.31 -0.64 -4.93
CA LEU A 42 6.59 -0.16 -3.76
C LEU A 42 6.40 1.36 -3.84
N PRO A 43 5.29 1.86 -3.27
CA PRO A 43 5.10 3.30 -3.11
C PRO A 43 6.13 3.83 -2.11
N SER A 44 6.54 5.09 -2.33
CA SER A 44 7.49 5.73 -1.41
C SER A 44 6.88 5.92 -0.03
N ALA A 45 7.71 5.85 1.02
CA ALA A 45 7.25 6.03 2.39
C ALA A 45 6.64 7.43 2.57
N SER A 46 7.24 8.44 1.94
CA SER A 46 6.74 9.82 1.94
C SER A 46 5.35 9.94 1.31
N PHE A 47 5.08 9.21 0.22
CA PHE A 47 3.76 9.18 -0.39
C PHE A 47 2.71 8.53 0.52
N LEU A 48 3.04 7.38 1.11
CA LEU A 48 2.14 6.72 2.07
C LEU A 48 1.87 7.61 3.29
N ARG A 49 2.91 8.29 3.78
CA ARG A 49 2.85 9.19 4.92
C ARG A 49 1.92 10.37 4.67
N TRP A 50 2.09 11.04 3.52
CA TRP A 50 1.19 12.10 3.08
C TRP A 50 -0.24 11.60 2.90
N ARG A 51 -0.44 10.40 2.35
CA ARG A 51 -1.78 9.83 2.16
C ARG A 51 -2.50 9.58 3.48
N LEU A 52 -1.77 9.03 4.45
CA LEU A 52 -2.29 8.74 5.80
C LEU A 52 -2.56 10.03 6.57
N ASP A 53 -1.70 11.03 6.43
CA ASP A 53 -1.91 12.37 6.99
C ASP A 53 -3.23 13.00 6.47
N THR A 54 -3.47 12.96 5.15
CA THR A 54 -4.72 13.49 4.56
C THR A 54 -5.97 12.69 4.97
N THR A 55 -5.84 11.38 5.21
CA THR A 55 -7.00 10.50 5.47
C THR A 55 -7.32 10.38 6.96
N TYR A 56 -6.30 10.35 7.82
CA TYR A 56 -6.43 10.08 9.26
C TYR A 56 -5.93 11.24 10.14
N GLY A 57 -5.33 12.29 9.56
CA GLY A 57 -4.70 13.38 10.31
C GLY A 57 -3.41 12.98 11.04
N ASP A 58 -2.91 11.76 10.82
CA ASP A 58 -1.67 11.26 11.41
C ASP A 58 -0.79 10.57 10.35
N PRO A 59 0.42 11.08 10.07
CA PRO A 59 1.37 10.46 9.14
C PRO A 59 1.89 9.09 9.62
N GLY A 60 1.73 8.77 10.90
CA GLY A 60 2.04 7.49 11.53
C GLY A 60 0.87 6.52 11.62
N ALA A 61 -0.32 6.92 11.18
CA ALA A 61 -1.55 6.14 11.35
C ALA A 61 -1.39 4.74 10.76
N ARG A 62 -1.85 3.74 11.52
CA ARG A 62 -1.87 2.34 11.08
C ARG A 62 -3.33 1.94 10.90
N PRO A 63 -3.86 1.97 9.67
CA PRO A 63 -5.24 1.59 9.44
C PRO A 63 -5.46 0.14 9.91
N PRO A 64 -6.62 -0.17 10.51
CA PRO A 64 -7.02 -1.53 10.82
C PRO A 64 -6.91 -2.42 9.58
N ALA A 65 -6.53 -3.69 9.78
CA ALA A 65 -6.34 -4.65 8.69
C ALA A 65 -7.58 -4.77 7.77
N ASP A 66 -8.78 -4.78 8.35
CA ASP A 66 -10.04 -4.86 7.60
C ASP A 66 -10.32 -3.62 6.75
N GLU A 67 -9.96 -2.44 7.26
CA GLU A 67 -10.14 -1.18 6.54
C GLU A 67 -9.15 -1.06 5.39
N ALA A 68 -7.88 -1.38 5.66
CA ALA A 68 -6.84 -1.45 4.65
C ALA A 68 -7.21 -2.44 3.53
N GLU A 69 -7.75 -3.61 3.87
CA GLU A 69 -8.26 -4.56 2.89
C GLU A 69 -9.42 -4.01 2.07
N ARG A 70 -10.45 -3.45 2.71
CA ARG A 70 -11.60 -2.87 2.01
C ARG A 70 -11.15 -1.81 1.00
N PHE A 71 -10.25 -0.94 1.42
CA PHE A 71 -9.64 0.08 0.56
C PHE A 71 -8.88 -0.55 -0.61
N LEU A 72 -8.02 -1.54 -0.36
CA LEU A 72 -7.24 -2.22 -1.40
C LEU A 72 -8.11 -2.93 -2.42
N ARG A 73 -9.16 -3.63 -1.98
CA ARG A 73 -10.14 -4.30 -2.85
C ARG A 73 -10.89 -3.30 -3.70
N TRP A 74 -11.35 -2.20 -3.11
CA TRP A 74 -11.99 -1.10 -3.85
C TRP A 74 -11.04 -0.50 -4.90
N ALA A 75 -9.81 -0.17 -4.51
CA ALA A 75 -8.81 0.38 -5.41
C ALA A 75 -8.43 -0.59 -6.55
N ALA A 76 -8.44 -1.90 -6.29
CA ALA A 76 -8.23 -2.92 -7.32
C ALA A 76 -9.42 -3.05 -8.28
N ARG A 77 -10.67 -2.91 -7.81
CA ARG A 77 -11.85 -2.86 -8.68
C ARG A 77 -11.84 -1.62 -9.57
N MET A 78 -11.55 -0.44 -9.01
CA MET A 78 -11.44 0.80 -9.76
C MET A 78 -10.37 0.76 -10.86
N ARG A 79 -9.31 -0.02 -10.68
CA ARG A 79 -8.28 -0.25 -11.71
C ARG A 79 -8.68 -1.27 -12.78
N ARG A 80 -9.62 -2.17 -12.49
CA ARG A 80 -10.09 -3.20 -13.44
C ARG A 80 -11.26 -2.72 -14.30
N GLY A 81 -12.06 -1.78 -13.80
CA GLY A 81 -13.15 -1.15 -14.56
C GLY A 81 -12.73 0.08 -15.35
N ARG A 82 -11.44 0.23 -15.64
CA ARG A 82 -10.82 1.34 -16.36
C ARG A 82 -10.02 0.77 -17.51
#